data_AF-A0A7S2F315-F1
#
_entry.id   AF-A0A7S2F315-F1
#
_cell.length_a   1.000
_cell.length_b   1.000
_cell.length_c   1.000
_cell.angle_alpha   90.00
_cell.angle_beta   90.00
_cell.angle_gamma   90.00
#
_symmetry.space_group_name_H-M   'P 1'
#
loop_
_entity.id
_entity.type
_entity.pdbx_description
1 polymer ?
#
loop_
_entity_poly.entity_id
_entity_poly.type
_entity_poly.pdbx_seq_one_letter_code
_entity_poly.pdbx_strand_id
1 'polypeptide(L)'
;GRECQRKHWRNHKLECGRTKELQEMTPKKLLLELEERETDYHKVAEIVKSHRETAKSKMVWLTRNGDFMREDLEDARKLPGIKDQLDQFDQNPDQHQEAALNTLFSAAEGVSRAKSLAYFEEIKEMKEQLKEMARSDEKSGTETVIKCGGQQEMYPNGFPAQSPSADE
;
A
#
# COMPACT_ATOMS: atom_id res chain seq x y z
N GLY A 1 -20.89 20.90 -6.93
CA GLY A 1 -21.69 20.81 -8.17
C GLY A 1 -21.54 19.42 -8.80
N ARG A 2 -22.60 18.91 -9.45
CA ARG A 2 -22.64 17.56 -10.08
C ARG A 2 -21.51 17.29 -11.10
N GLU A 3 -20.84 18.32 -11.60
CA GLU A 3 -19.68 18.19 -12.50
C GLU A 3 -18.36 17.84 -11.80
N CYS A 4 -18.13 18.30 -10.56
CA CYS A 4 -17.00 17.83 -9.74
C CYS A 4 -17.15 16.34 -9.40
N GLN A 5 -18.38 15.88 -9.14
CA GLN A 5 -18.70 14.46 -8.94
C GLN A 5 -18.44 13.61 -10.19
N ARG A 6 -18.75 14.11 -11.40
CA ARG A 6 -18.45 13.37 -12.65
C ARG A 6 -16.94 13.24 -12.93
N LYS A 7 -16.13 14.26 -12.63
CA LYS A 7 -14.66 14.18 -12.78
C LYS A 7 -14.01 13.26 -11.74
N HIS A 8 -14.51 13.24 -10.51
CA HIS A 8 -14.06 12.29 -9.48
C HIS A 8 -14.68 10.89 -9.60
N TRP A 9 -15.71 10.69 -10.42
CA TRP A 9 -16.44 9.42 -10.53
C TRP A 9 -15.56 8.23 -10.91
N ARG A 10 -14.51 8.43 -11.73
CA ARG A 10 -13.60 7.34 -12.12
C ARG A 10 -12.78 6.82 -10.92
N ASN A 11 -12.23 7.73 -10.12
CA ASN A 11 -11.46 7.38 -8.92
C ASN A 11 -12.39 6.95 -7.79
N HIS A 12 -13.52 7.64 -7.61
CA HIS A 12 -14.53 7.31 -6.60
C HIS A 12 -15.22 5.97 -6.87
N LYS A 13 -15.42 5.54 -8.13
CA LYS A 13 -15.98 4.21 -8.43
C LYS A 13 -15.00 3.09 -8.13
N LEU A 14 -13.69 3.32 -8.33
CA LEU A 14 -12.63 2.39 -7.96
C LEU A 14 -12.48 2.29 -6.43
N GLU A 15 -12.50 3.44 -5.74
CA GLU A 15 -12.47 3.49 -4.27
C GLU A 15 -13.75 2.92 -3.65
N CYS A 16 -14.94 3.35 -4.08
CA CYS A 16 -16.23 2.87 -3.55
C CYS A 16 -16.47 1.38 -3.84
N GLY A 17 -16.03 0.86 -4.99
CA GLY A 17 -16.12 -0.58 -5.31
C GLY A 17 -15.22 -1.40 -4.38
N ARG A 18 -13.98 -0.97 -4.20
CA ARG A 18 -13.01 -1.62 -3.30
C ARG A 18 -13.42 -1.50 -1.83
N THR A 19 -14.02 -0.38 -1.43
CA THR A 19 -14.58 -0.19 -0.08
C THR A 19 -15.75 -1.15 0.17
N LYS A 20 -16.64 -1.36 -0.81
CA LYS A 20 -17.74 -2.33 -0.65
C LYS A 20 -17.23 -3.77 -0.55
N GLU A 21 -16.23 -4.14 -1.36
CA GLU A 21 -15.56 -5.44 -1.28
C GLU A 21 -14.85 -5.64 0.07
N LEU A 22 -14.17 -4.61 0.58
CA LEU A 22 -13.54 -4.61 1.91
C LEU A 22 -14.58 -4.71 3.05
N GLN A 23 -15.74 -4.07 2.89
CA GLN A 23 -16.84 -4.06 3.84
C GLN A 23 -17.63 -5.38 3.90
N GLU A 24 -17.59 -6.18 2.85
CA GLU A 24 -18.24 -7.49 2.78
C GLU A 24 -17.23 -8.64 3.04
N MET A 25 -15.97 -8.32 3.37
CA MET A 25 -14.96 -9.33 3.67
C MET A 25 -15.07 -9.85 5.11
N THR A 26 -14.97 -11.17 5.22
CA THR A 26 -14.79 -11.84 6.51
C THR A 26 -13.33 -11.71 6.98
N PRO A 27 -13.08 -11.80 8.29
CA PRO A 27 -11.73 -11.83 8.84
C PRO A 27 -10.80 -12.84 8.17
N LYS A 28 -11.33 -14.03 7.86
CA LYS A 28 -10.59 -15.09 7.17
C LYS A 28 -10.20 -14.71 5.75
N LYS A 29 -11.11 -14.10 4.98
CA LYS A 29 -10.82 -13.67 3.61
C LYS A 29 -9.83 -12.51 3.58
N LEU A 30 -9.98 -11.51 4.45
CA LEU A 30 -9.03 -10.41 4.53
C LEU A 30 -7.64 -10.89 4.97
N LEU A 31 -7.57 -11.80 5.93
CA LEU A 31 -6.30 -12.40 6.36
C LEU A 31 -5.58 -13.09 5.19
N LEU A 32 -6.30 -13.89 4.40
CA LEU A 32 -5.74 -14.57 3.23
C LEU A 32 -5.22 -13.59 2.19
N GLU A 33 -5.95 -12.51 1.88
CA GLU A 33 -5.49 -11.50 0.92
C GLU A 33 -4.22 -10.78 1.40
N LEU A 34 -4.12 -10.49 2.71
CA LEU A 34 -2.93 -9.87 3.29
C LEU A 34 -1.71 -10.80 3.25
N GLU A 35 -1.90 -12.08 3.54
CA GLU A 35 -0.84 -13.10 3.47
C GLU A 35 -0.39 -13.38 2.04
N GLU A 36 -1.32 -13.41 1.08
CA GLU A 36 -1.00 -13.55 -0.34
C GLU A 36 -0.19 -12.36 -0.85
N ARG A 37 -0.59 -11.13 -0.49
CA ARG A 37 0.16 -9.91 -0.85
C ARG A 37 1.58 -9.90 -0.30
N GLU A 38 1.76 -10.29 0.96
CA GLU A 38 3.09 -10.36 1.59
C GLU A 38 3.96 -11.44 0.90
N THR A 39 3.37 -12.59 0.62
CA THR A 39 4.05 -13.69 -0.08
C THR A 39 4.48 -13.27 -1.49
N ASP A 40 3.58 -12.65 -2.26
CA ASP A 40 3.87 -12.21 -3.62
C ASP A 40 4.89 -11.07 -3.64
N TYR A 41 4.84 -10.15 -2.67
CA TYR A 41 5.89 -9.16 -2.48
C TYR A 41 7.27 -9.82 -2.31
N HIS A 42 7.39 -10.83 -1.43
CA HIS A 42 8.66 -11.52 -1.21
C HIS A 42 9.15 -12.28 -2.46
N LYS A 43 8.26 -12.96 -3.18
CA LYS A 43 8.60 -13.62 -4.45
C LYS A 43 9.13 -12.60 -5.46
N VAL A 44 8.42 -11.50 -5.65
CA VAL A 44 8.79 -10.43 -6.58
C VAL A 44 10.11 -9.79 -6.17
N ALA A 45 10.34 -9.55 -4.88
CA ALA A 45 11.58 -9.01 -4.35
C ALA A 45 12.77 -9.93 -4.63
N GLU A 46 12.65 -11.25 -4.40
CA GLU A 46 13.71 -12.21 -4.72
C GLU A 46 13.98 -12.29 -6.24
N ILE A 47 12.94 -12.24 -7.07
CA ILE A 47 13.10 -12.15 -8.53
C ILE A 47 13.87 -10.89 -8.92
N VAL A 48 13.63 -9.72 -8.27
CA VAL A 48 14.40 -8.49 -8.54
C VAL A 48 15.86 -8.67 -8.17
N LYS A 49 16.11 -9.24 -7.00
CA LYS A 49 17.46 -9.43 -6.49
C LYS A 49 18.27 -10.32 -7.44
N SER A 50 17.67 -11.43 -7.87
CA SER A 50 18.28 -12.35 -8.83
C SER A 50 18.49 -11.69 -10.21
N HIS A 51 17.53 -10.89 -10.68
CA HIS A 51 17.71 -10.12 -11.92
C HIS A 51 18.78 -9.05 -11.79
N ARG A 52 18.92 -8.37 -10.64
CA ARG A 52 19.98 -7.38 -10.41
C ARG A 52 21.37 -7.99 -10.54
N GLU A 53 21.55 -9.21 -10.03
CA GLU A 53 22.81 -9.92 -10.10
C GLU A 53 23.16 -10.36 -11.54
N THR A 54 22.16 -10.46 -12.43
CA THR A 54 22.32 -11.04 -13.77
C THR A 54 22.11 -10.06 -14.93
N ALA A 55 21.39 -8.96 -14.72
CA ALA A 55 20.94 -8.06 -15.78
C ALA A 55 21.93 -6.91 -16.05
N LYS A 56 22.14 -6.62 -17.34
CA LYS A 56 22.95 -5.48 -17.81
C LYS A 56 22.13 -4.22 -18.13
N SER A 57 20.79 -4.30 -18.12
CA SER A 57 19.90 -3.24 -18.62
C SER A 57 19.04 -2.61 -17.51
N LYS A 58 19.08 -1.27 -17.43
CA LYS A 58 18.39 -0.46 -16.42
C LYS A 58 16.90 -0.23 -16.73
N MET A 59 16.41 -0.53 -17.93
CA MET A 59 14.99 -0.39 -18.29
C MET A 59 14.07 -1.31 -17.48
N VAL A 60 14.59 -2.40 -16.92
CA VAL A 60 13.86 -3.30 -16.00
C VAL A 60 13.43 -2.59 -14.71
N TRP A 61 14.14 -1.52 -14.32
CA TRP A 61 13.90 -0.77 -13.08
C TRP A 61 12.69 0.17 -13.20
N LEU A 62 12.50 0.78 -14.38
CA LEU A 62 11.40 1.70 -14.67
C LEU A 62 10.04 1.01 -14.72
N THR A 63 9.98 -0.20 -15.25
CA THR A 63 8.73 -0.98 -15.34
C THR A 63 8.24 -1.48 -13.98
N ARG A 64 9.04 -1.37 -12.90
CA ARG A 64 8.79 -2.04 -11.60
C ARG A 64 8.27 -1.17 -10.47
N ASN A 65 8.63 0.11 -10.33
CA ASN A 65 8.12 0.90 -9.17
C ASN A 65 6.69 1.44 -9.35
N GLY A 66 6.00 1.05 -10.45
CA GLY A 66 4.57 1.32 -10.62
C GLY A 66 4.19 2.80 -10.47
N ASP A 67 2.98 3.06 -9.99
CA ASP A 67 2.42 4.40 -9.84
C ASP A 67 3.14 5.26 -8.78
N PHE A 68 3.89 4.63 -7.86
CA PHE A 68 4.57 5.29 -6.74
C PHE A 68 6.03 5.67 -7.03
N MET A 69 6.55 5.32 -8.21
CA MET A 69 7.93 5.64 -8.63
C MET A 69 8.30 7.10 -8.38
N ARG A 70 7.39 8.04 -8.67
CA ARG A 70 7.66 9.47 -8.48
C ARG A 70 7.92 9.81 -7.01
N GLU A 71 7.07 9.33 -6.11
CA GLU A 71 7.20 9.55 -4.67
C GLU A 71 8.47 8.90 -4.13
N ASP A 72 8.76 7.67 -4.56
CA ASP A 72 9.96 6.95 -4.14
C ASP A 72 11.26 7.65 -4.62
N LEU A 73 11.25 8.25 -5.82
CA LEU A 73 12.37 9.08 -6.30
C LEU A 73 12.50 10.37 -5.49
N GLU A 74 11.39 11.03 -5.12
CA GLU A 74 11.41 12.24 -4.29
C GLU A 74 11.94 11.96 -2.88
N ASP A 75 11.58 10.82 -2.30
CA ASP A 75 12.07 10.41 -0.99
C ASP A 75 13.52 9.94 -1.05
N ALA A 76 13.92 9.25 -2.12
CA ALA A 76 15.31 8.88 -2.35
C ALA A 76 16.25 10.09 -2.38
N ARG A 77 15.81 11.22 -2.97
CA ARG A 77 16.60 12.48 -2.98
C ARG A 77 16.85 13.06 -1.59
N LYS A 78 15.99 12.73 -0.61
CA LYS A 78 16.09 13.24 0.76
C LYS A 78 16.96 12.35 1.64
N LEU A 79 17.36 11.16 1.16
CA LEU A 79 18.17 10.24 1.95
C LEU A 79 19.57 10.82 2.24
N PRO A 80 20.07 10.72 3.49
CA PRO A 80 21.42 11.14 3.84
C PRO A 80 22.46 10.43 2.97
N GLY A 81 23.50 11.15 2.52
CA GLY A 81 24.52 10.63 1.61
C GLY A 81 24.09 10.56 0.14
N ILE A 82 22.85 10.16 -0.16
CA ILE A 82 22.30 10.25 -1.53
C ILE A 82 22.10 11.70 -1.92
N LYS A 83 21.50 12.50 -1.03
CA LYS A 83 21.32 13.94 -1.23
C LYS A 83 22.65 14.62 -1.55
N ASP A 84 23.69 14.36 -0.75
CA ASP A 84 24.99 15.01 -0.92
C ASP A 84 25.68 14.59 -2.23
N GLN A 85 25.53 13.33 -2.66
CA GLN A 85 26.02 12.87 -3.97
C GLN A 85 25.26 13.50 -5.14
N LEU A 86 23.93 13.59 -5.05
CA LEU A 86 23.11 14.22 -6.08
C LEU A 86 23.41 15.72 -6.18
N ASP A 87 23.57 16.42 -5.04
CA ASP A 87 23.95 17.83 -5.00
C ASP A 87 25.32 18.08 -5.67
N GLN A 88 26.25 17.11 -5.58
CA GLN A 88 27.54 17.18 -6.31
C GLN A 88 27.36 16.96 -7.82
N PHE A 89 26.50 16.02 -8.23
CA PHE A 89 26.23 15.79 -9.65
C PHE A 89 25.51 16.97 -10.30
N ASP A 90 24.63 17.63 -9.56
CA ASP A 90 23.87 18.81 -10.02
C ASP A 90 24.77 20.03 -10.27
N GLN A 91 26.01 20.04 -9.76
CA GLN A 91 27.00 21.08 -10.09
C GLN A 91 27.55 20.95 -11.52
N ASN A 92 27.55 19.74 -12.09
CA ASN A 92 28.01 19.46 -13.46
C ASN A 92 27.08 18.44 -14.15
N PRO A 93 25.83 18.80 -14.43
CA PRO A 93 24.79 17.86 -14.88
C PRO A 93 25.15 17.18 -16.22
N ASP A 94 25.80 17.91 -17.14
CA ASP A 94 26.18 17.40 -18.45
C ASP A 94 27.22 16.26 -18.39
N GLN A 95 28.00 16.20 -17.30
CA GLN A 95 29.02 15.16 -17.08
C GLN A 95 28.52 14.00 -16.22
N HIS A 96 27.47 14.23 -15.42
CA HIS A 96 27.03 13.30 -14.39
C HIS A 96 25.59 12.78 -14.59
N GLN A 97 24.93 13.10 -15.69
CA GLN A 97 23.55 12.72 -15.95
C GLN A 97 23.29 11.22 -15.73
N GLU A 98 24.14 10.34 -16.26
CA GLU A 98 23.96 8.89 -16.07
C GLU A 98 24.22 8.46 -14.61
N ALA A 99 25.25 9.02 -13.97
CA ALA A 99 25.58 8.70 -12.58
C ALA A 99 24.45 9.13 -11.62
N ALA A 100 23.92 10.34 -11.81
CA ALA A 100 22.80 10.86 -11.04
C ALA A 100 21.54 10.00 -11.17
N LEU A 101 21.19 9.60 -12.40
CA LEU A 101 20.06 8.70 -12.63
C LEU A 101 20.28 7.35 -11.94
N ASN A 102 21.46 6.76 -12.04
CA ASN A 102 21.74 5.45 -11.43
C ASN A 102 21.65 5.48 -9.91
N THR A 103 22.23 6.51 -9.30
CA THR A 103 22.17 6.71 -7.84
C THR A 103 20.72 6.88 -7.40
N LEU A 104 19.93 7.68 -8.12
CA LEU A 104 18.54 7.94 -7.80
C LEU A 104 17.66 6.69 -7.91
N PHE A 105 17.77 5.93 -9.02
CA PHE A 105 17.00 4.70 -9.21
C PHE A 105 17.38 3.61 -8.21
N SER A 106 18.67 3.49 -7.88
CA SER A 106 19.14 2.53 -6.89
C SER A 106 18.62 2.87 -5.49
N ALA A 107 18.59 4.16 -5.14
CA ALA A 107 18.05 4.63 -3.87
C ALA A 107 16.52 4.44 -3.79
N ALA A 108 15.79 4.75 -4.86
CA ALA A 108 14.33 4.60 -4.91
C ALA A 108 13.87 3.15 -4.75
N GLU A 109 14.61 2.16 -5.26
CA GLU A 109 14.34 0.74 -4.99
C GLU A 109 14.39 0.44 -3.48
N GLY A 110 15.42 0.96 -2.80
CA GLY A 110 15.58 0.81 -1.35
C GLY A 110 14.43 1.44 -0.57
N VAL A 111 13.97 2.62 -0.99
CA VAL A 111 12.80 3.31 -0.41
C VAL A 111 11.54 2.48 -0.57
N SER A 112 11.23 2.05 -1.80
CA SER A 112 10.04 1.26 -2.11
C SER A 112 9.98 -0.02 -1.28
N ARG A 113 11.13 -0.70 -1.15
CA ARG A 113 11.29 -1.87 -0.29
C ARG A 113 11.03 -1.54 1.17
N ALA A 114 11.63 -0.48 1.71
CA ALA A 114 11.49 -0.09 3.11
C ALA A 114 10.04 0.27 3.46
N LYS A 115 9.35 1.04 2.60
CA LYS A 115 7.93 1.39 2.77
C LYS A 115 7.04 0.15 2.82
N SER A 116 7.26 -0.80 1.91
CA SER A 116 6.49 -2.04 1.86
C SER A 116 6.70 -2.90 3.12
N LEU A 117 7.94 -3.01 3.60
CA LEU A 117 8.25 -3.74 4.84
C LEU A 117 7.66 -3.05 6.08
N ALA A 118 7.71 -1.72 6.13
CA ALA A 118 7.08 -0.94 7.21
C ALA A 118 5.57 -1.19 7.25
N TYR A 119 4.90 -1.17 6.08
CA TYR A 119 3.48 -1.53 5.97
C TYR A 119 3.19 -2.93 6.55
N PHE A 120 4.00 -3.94 6.22
CA PHE A 120 3.79 -5.30 6.74
C PHE A 120 3.97 -5.38 8.26
N GLU A 121 4.89 -4.60 8.84
CA GLU A 121 5.05 -4.54 10.30
C GLU A 121 3.88 -3.79 10.95
N GLU A 122 3.39 -2.70 10.35
CA GLU A 122 2.22 -1.95 10.84
C GLU A 122 0.94 -2.80 10.89
N ILE A 123 0.72 -3.67 9.91
CA ILE A 123 -0.48 -4.53 9.87
C ILE A 123 -0.36 -5.81 10.68
N LYS A 124 0.79 -6.08 11.32
CA LYS A 124 1.07 -7.34 12.00
C LYS A 124 0.11 -7.61 13.16
N GLU A 125 -0.15 -6.59 13.98
CA GLU A 125 -1.11 -6.68 15.08
C GLU A 125 -2.53 -6.94 14.55
N MET A 126 -2.90 -6.28 13.45
CA MET A 126 -4.18 -6.49 12.77
C MET A 126 -4.31 -7.94 12.26
N LYS A 127 -3.26 -8.52 11.67
CA LYS A 127 -3.25 -9.92 11.24
C LYS A 127 -3.48 -10.87 12.41
N GLU A 128 -2.88 -10.61 13.58
CA GLU A 128 -3.11 -11.43 14.77
C GLU A 128 -4.55 -11.32 15.29
N GLN A 129 -5.13 -10.11 15.30
CA GLN A 129 -6.54 -9.91 15.64
C GLN A 129 -7.48 -10.64 14.65
N LEU A 130 -7.19 -10.57 13.35
CA LEU A 130 -7.95 -11.29 12.32
C LEU A 130 -7.87 -12.81 12.48
N LYS A 131 -6.71 -13.35 12.86
CA LYS A 131 -6.53 -14.77 13.19
C LYS A 131 -7.34 -15.19 14.41
N GLU A 132 -7.44 -14.34 15.42
CA GLU A 132 -8.25 -14.61 16.61
C GLU A 132 -9.75 -14.60 16.26
N MET A 133 -10.22 -13.58 15.54
CA MET A 133 -11.59 -13.48 15.06
C MET A 133 -11.99 -14.67 14.19
N ALA A 134 -11.15 -15.06 13.23
CA ALA A 134 -11.40 -16.23 12.37
C ALA A 134 -11.48 -17.53 13.18
N ARG A 135 -10.62 -17.71 14.21
CA ARG A 135 -10.68 -18.86 15.11
C ARG A 135 -11.92 -18.86 16.00
N SER A 136 -12.40 -17.69 16.41
CA SER A 136 -13.64 -17.55 17.17
C SER A 136 -14.82 -17.96 16.29
N ASP A 137 -14.92 -17.40 15.09
CA ASP A 137 -15.97 -17.71 14.11
C ASP A 137 -16.09 -19.21 13.81
N GLU A 138 -14.96 -19.88 13.59
CA GLU A 138 -14.93 -21.33 13.37
C GLU A 138 -15.42 -22.14 14.59
N LYS A 139 -15.15 -21.67 15.81
CA LYS A 139 -15.58 -22.33 17.06
C LYS A 139 -17.06 -22.10 17.38
N SER A 140 -17.56 -20.90 17.16
CA SER A 140 -18.96 -20.53 17.42
C SER A 140 -19.90 -20.86 16.27
N GLY A 141 -19.37 -21.21 15.09
CA GLY A 141 -20.16 -21.39 13.87
C GLY A 141 -20.77 -20.07 13.39
N THR A 142 -20.13 -18.94 13.69
CA THR A 142 -20.57 -17.60 13.31
C THR A 142 -19.71 -17.05 12.17
N GLU A 143 -20.20 -16.02 11.48
CA GLU A 143 -19.45 -15.32 10.45
C GLU A 143 -19.40 -13.82 10.80
N THR A 144 -18.24 -13.35 11.21
CA THR A 144 -18.00 -11.93 11.49
C THR A 144 -17.69 -11.20 10.18
N VAL A 145 -18.21 -9.99 10.03
CA VAL A 145 -17.93 -9.11 8.87
C VAL A 145 -17.14 -7.90 9.35
N ILE A 146 -16.06 -7.57 8.67
CA ILE A 146 -15.19 -6.44 9.04
C ILE A 146 -15.86 -5.14 8.59
N LYS A 147 -16.21 -4.30 9.57
CA LYS A 147 -16.77 -2.98 9.28
C LYS A 147 -15.66 -1.95 9.12
N CYS A 148 -15.52 -1.37 7.92
CA CYS A 148 -14.65 -0.21 7.74
C CYS A 148 -15.27 1.04 8.37
N GLY A 149 -14.46 1.91 8.98
CA GLY A 149 -14.92 3.13 9.66
C GLY A 149 -15.91 3.96 8.83
N GLY A 150 -17.05 4.29 9.43
CA GLY A 150 -18.16 5.01 8.76
C GLY A 150 -19.43 4.19 8.51
N GLN A 151 -19.43 2.88 8.77
CA GLN A 151 -20.66 2.08 8.74
C GLN A 151 -21.52 2.34 9.99
N GLN A 152 -22.68 2.99 9.81
CA GLN A 152 -23.75 2.98 10.80
C GLN A 152 -24.32 1.56 10.93
N GLU A 153 -24.50 1.11 12.17
CA GLU A 153 -25.24 -0.12 12.45
C GLU A 153 -26.69 0.00 11.98
N MET A 154 -27.04 -0.77 10.95
CA MET A 154 -28.42 -1.17 10.74
C MET A 154 -28.62 -2.53 11.40
N TYR A 155 -29.36 -2.53 12.52
CA TYR A 155 -29.88 -3.76 13.10
C TYR A 155 -30.92 -4.39 12.16
N PRO A 156 -31.18 -5.71 12.24
CA PRO A 156 -32.07 -6.43 11.32
C PRO A 156 -33.52 -5.92 11.25
N ASN A 157 -33.90 -4.95 12.09
CA ASN A 157 -35.20 -4.28 12.07
C ASN A 157 -35.17 -2.83 11.55
N GLY A 158 -34.18 -2.44 10.74
CA GLY A 158 -34.25 -1.21 9.93
C GLY A 158 -34.32 0.10 10.72
N PHE A 159 -34.05 0.09 12.02
CA PHE A 159 -33.88 1.31 12.80
C PHE A 159 -32.38 1.64 12.85
N PRO A 160 -31.97 2.87 12.47
CA PRO A 160 -30.61 3.31 12.71
C PRO A 160 -30.35 3.27 14.22
N ALA A 161 -29.18 2.73 14.61
CA ALA A 161 -28.70 2.88 15.98
C ALA A 161 -28.73 4.37 16.32
N GLN A 162 -29.54 4.76 17.30
CA GLN A 162 -29.58 6.13 17.78
C GLN A 162 -28.15 6.51 18.18
N SER A 163 -27.61 7.50 17.48
CA SER A 163 -26.38 8.17 17.91
C SER A 163 -26.64 8.70 19.32
N PRO A 164 -25.69 8.59 20.26
CA PRO A 164 -25.85 9.27 21.54
C PRO A 164 -26.07 10.75 21.24
N SER A 165 -27.18 11.31 21.76
CA SER A 165 -27.40 12.74 21.71
C SER A 165 -26.19 13.40 22.35
N ALA A 166 -25.52 14.25 21.59
CA ALA A 166 -24.64 15.25 22.17
C ALA A 166 -25.56 16.29 22.82
N ASP A 167 -26.01 15.99 24.03
CA ASP A 167 -26.59 16.97 24.93
C ASP A 167 -25.41 17.67 25.65
N GLU A 168 -25.31 18.97 25.31
CA GLU A 168 -24.76 20.13 26.03
C GLU A 168 -23.63 19.96 27.06
#